data_AF-A0A6B3GP44-F1
#
_entry.id   AF-A0A6B3GP44-F1
#
_cell.length_a   1.000
_cell.length_b   1.000
_cell.length_c   1.000
_cell.angle_alpha   90.00
_cell.angle_beta   90.00
_cell.angle_gamma   90.00
#
_symmetry.space_group_name_H-M   'P 1'
#
loop_
_entity.id
_entity.type
_entity.pdbx_description
1 polymer ?
#
loop_
_entity_poly.entity_id
_entity_poly.type
_entity_poly.pdbx_seq_one_letter_code
_entity_poly.pdbx_strand_id
1 'polypeptide(L)'
;VEAAESGVAGLRERYGEGAAAPVAADVEQAKDRLVFAGSAVEEARTAVDGGENSRAAVYIRAAEGAVGQAGTLLDSVDRRAAELGEA
;
A
#
# COMPACT_ATOMS: atom_id res chain seq x y z
N VAL A 1 -4.34 -3.65 -4.93
CA VAL A 1 -4.97 -2.31 -4.90
C VAL A 1 -6.40 -2.37 -5.41
N GLU A 2 -6.66 -2.86 -6.63
CA GLU A 2 -8.03 -2.95 -7.19
C GLU A 2 -9.05 -3.65 -6.28
N ALA A 3 -8.67 -4.78 -5.67
CA ALA A 3 -9.54 -5.49 -4.72
C ALA A 3 -9.92 -4.62 -3.51
N ALA A 4 -8.96 -3.86 -2.97
CA ALA A 4 -9.18 -2.96 -1.86
C ALA A 4 -10.07 -1.76 -2.27
N GLU A 5 -9.89 -1.21 -3.47
CA GLU A 5 -10.76 -0.16 -4.02
C GLU A 5 -12.20 -0.65 -4.20
N SER A 6 -12.38 -1.88 -4.71
CA SER A 6 -13.68 -2.53 -4.81
C SER A 6 -14.30 -2.74 -3.42
N GLY A 7 -13.50 -3.14 -2.43
CA GLY A 7 -13.91 -3.26 -1.03
C GLY A 7 -14.42 -1.92 -0.47
N VAL A 8 -13.65 -0.83 -0.66
CA VAL A 8 -14.06 0.52 -0.24
C VAL A 8 -15.36 0.96 -0.93
N ALA A 9 -15.51 0.70 -2.24
CA ALA A 9 -16.76 0.99 -2.95
C ALA A 9 -17.96 0.24 -2.34
N GLY A 10 -17.79 -1.04 -2.02
CA GLY A 10 -18.82 -1.83 -1.35
C GLY A 10 -19.13 -1.38 0.08
N LEU A 11 -18.18 -0.78 0.79
CA LEU A 11 -18.42 -0.17 2.10
C LEU A 11 -19.18 1.15 1.98
N ARG A 12 -18.85 1.98 0.98
CA ARG A 12 -19.58 3.22 0.69
C ARG A 12 -21.05 2.95 0.37
N GLU A 13 -21.31 1.94 -0.44
CA GLU A 13 -22.67 1.57 -0.83
C GLU A 13 -23.52 1.10 0.37
N ARG A 14 -22.93 0.28 1.25
CA ARG A 14 -23.67 -0.33 2.37
C ARG A 14 -23.77 0.55 3.61
N TYR A 15 -22.72 1.30 3.93
CA TYR A 15 -22.58 2.02 5.20
C TYR A 15 -22.39 3.54 5.04
N GLY A 16 -22.30 4.04 3.79
CA GLY A 16 -22.14 5.45 3.48
C GLY A 16 -20.68 5.94 3.45
N GLU A 17 -20.47 7.13 2.86
CA GLU A 17 -19.13 7.69 2.62
C GLU A 17 -18.29 7.84 3.91
N GLY A 18 -18.91 8.30 5.00
CA GLY A 18 -18.22 8.51 6.27
C GLY A 18 -17.66 7.21 6.87
N ALA A 19 -18.32 6.08 6.65
CA ALA A 19 -17.87 4.79 7.17
C ALA A 19 -16.65 4.25 6.40
N ALA A 20 -16.54 4.59 5.12
CA ALA A 20 -15.47 4.15 4.20
C ALA A 20 -14.30 5.14 4.08
N ALA A 21 -14.47 6.41 4.46
CA ALA A 21 -13.47 7.45 4.30
C ALA A 21 -12.07 7.11 4.86
N PRO A 22 -11.92 6.51 6.06
CA PRO A 22 -10.60 6.17 6.60
C PRO A 22 -9.84 5.18 5.70
N VAL A 23 -10.51 4.11 5.29
CA VAL A 23 -9.90 3.06 4.47
C VAL A 23 -9.73 3.45 3.01
N ALA A 24 -10.51 4.43 2.52
CA ALA A 24 -10.23 5.07 1.24
C ALA A 24 -8.89 5.83 1.25
N ALA A 25 -8.59 6.54 2.35
CA ALA A 25 -7.31 7.23 2.51
C ALA A 25 -6.13 6.23 2.62
N ASP A 26 -6.33 5.11 3.32
CA ASP A 26 -5.31 4.05 3.40
C ASP A 26 -4.97 3.46 2.02
N VAL A 27 -5.96 3.27 1.14
CA VAL A 27 -5.75 2.78 -0.23
C VAL A 27 -4.91 3.76 -1.05
N GLU A 28 -5.17 5.07 -0.95
CA GLU A 28 -4.34 6.08 -1.61
C GLU A 28 -2.92 6.09 -1.05
N GLN A 29 -2.76 6.01 0.27
CA GLN A 29 -1.42 5.92 0.88
C GLN A 29 -0.68 4.64 0.44
N ALA A 30 -1.38 3.51 0.27
CA ALA A 30 -0.78 2.29 -0.22
C ALA A 30 -0.24 2.44 -1.64
N LYS A 31 -0.95 3.16 -2.52
CA LYS A 31 -0.47 3.48 -3.88
C LYS A 31 0.82 4.30 -3.82
N ASP A 32 0.89 5.31 -2.97
CA ASP A 32 2.11 6.12 -2.78
C ASP A 32 3.30 5.26 -2.32
N ARG A 33 3.06 4.30 -1.42
CA ARG A 33 4.11 3.36 -0.98
C ARG A 33 4.58 2.45 -2.11
N LEU A 34 3.68 2.00 -2.97
CA LEU A 34 4.04 1.18 -4.13
C LEU A 34 4.82 1.98 -5.18
N VAL A 35 4.46 3.25 -5.41
CA VAL A 35 5.24 4.17 -6.26
C VAL A 35 6.65 4.35 -5.70
N PHE A 36 6.77 4.62 -4.39
CA PHE A 36 8.08 4.71 -3.74
C PHE A 36 8.89 3.41 -3.86
N ALA A 37 8.26 2.25 -3.67
CA ALA A 37 8.93 0.95 -3.82
C ALA A 37 9.46 0.76 -5.25
N GLY A 38 8.68 1.14 -6.27
CA GLY A 38 9.11 1.12 -7.66
C GLY A 38 10.34 2.00 -7.90
N SER A 39 10.31 3.26 -7.44
CA SER A 39 11.47 4.16 -7.55
C SER A 39 12.72 3.60 -6.86
N ALA A 40 12.56 3.03 -5.66
CA ALA A 40 13.67 2.41 -4.94
C ALA A 40 14.27 1.21 -5.70
N VAL A 41 13.44 0.41 -6.40
CA VAL A 41 13.94 -0.68 -7.24
C VAL A 41 14.76 -0.16 -8.42
N GLU A 42 14.36 0.93 -9.07
CA GLU A 42 15.14 1.52 -10.16
C GLU A 42 16.48 2.11 -9.67
N GLU A 43 16.49 2.73 -8.50
CA GLU A 43 17.74 3.19 -7.84
C GLU A 43 18.65 2.01 -7.47
N ALA A 44 18.08 0.90 -6.99
CA ALA A 44 18.83 -0.33 -6.72
C ALA A 44 19.49 -0.90 -7.98
N ARG A 45 18.77 -0.94 -9.10
CA ARG A 45 19.30 -1.38 -10.40
C ARG A 45 20.45 -0.49 -10.87
N THR A 46 20.26 0.83 -10.81
CA THR A 46 21.31 1.81 -11.14
C THR A 46 22.56 1.60 -10.29
N ALA A 47 22.40 1.34 -9.00
CA ALA A 47 23.52 1.05 -8.11
C ALA A 47 24.22 -0.28 -8.44
N VAL A 48 23.49 -1.33 -8.81
CA VAL A 48 24.09 -2.61 -9.27
C VAL A 48 24.91 -2.40 -10.54
N ASP A 49 24.37 -1.67 -11.52
CA ASP A 49 25.07 -1.39 -12.79
C ASP A 49 26.34 -0.57 -12.57
N GLY A 50 26.36 0.29 -11.54
CA GLY A 50 27.54 1.03 -11.09
C GLY A 50 28.51 0.25 -10.19
N GLY A 51 28.22 -1.01 -9.85
CA GLY A 51 29.03 -1.83 -8.93
C GLY A 51 28.87 -1.50 -7.44
N GLU A 52 27.89 -0.66 -7.09
CA GLU A 52 27.61 -0.17 -5.73
C GLU A 52 26.63 -1.09 -4.98
N ASN A 53 26.98 -2.38 -4.86
CA ASN A 53 26.09 -3.42 -4.30
C ASN A 53 25.57 -3.11 -2.88
N SER A 54 26.40 -2.51 -2.02
CA SER A 54 25.97 -2.10 -0.67
C SER A 54 24.87 -1.04 -0.73
N ARG A 55 24.94 -0.11 -1.68
CA ARG A 55 23.91 0.92 -1.88
C ARG A 55 22.65 0.31 -2.48
N ALA A 56 22.79 -0.62 -3.42
CA ALA A 56 21.65 -1.37 -3.96
C ALA A 56 20.86 -2.10 -2.86
N ALA A 57 21.55 -2.75 -1.92
CA ALA A 57 20.91 -3.46 -0.81
C ALA A 57 20.08 -2.53 0.10
N VAL A 58 20.50 -1.29 0.30
CA VAL A 58 19.73 -0.28 1.06
C VAL A 58 18.42 0.04 0.35
N TYR A 59 18.47 0.27 -0.96
CA TYR A 59 17.27 0.58 -1.75
C TYR A 59 16.30 -0.60 -1.82
N ILE A 60 16.80 -1.84 -1.96
CA ILE A 60 15.94 -3.03 -1.92
C ILE A 60 15.22 -3.15 -0.57
N ARG A 61 15.92 -2.96 0.55
CA ARG A 61 15.28 -2.98 1.88
C ARG A 61 14.23 -1.88 2.04
N ALA A 62 14.48 -0.70 1.48
CA ALA A 62 13.50 0.38 1.47
C ALA A 62 12.25 0.00 0.66
N ALA A 63 12.42 -0.63 -0.51
CA ALA A 63 11.32 -1.13 -1.34
C ALA A 63 10.51 -2.21 -0.61
N GLU A 64 11.16 -3.20 -0.01
CA GLU A 64 10.50 -4.24 0.79
C GLU A 64 9.68 -3.66 1.95
N GLY A 65 10.27 -2.70 2.68
CA GLY A 65 9.58 -2.01 3.77
C GLY A 65 8.36 -1.22 3.30
N ALA A 66 8.43 -0.60 2.12
CA ALA A 66 7.31 0.12 1.53
C ALA A 66 6.20 -0.83 1.04
N VAL A 67 6.55 -1.97 0.44
CA VAL A 67 5.60 -3.02 0.06
C VAL A 67 4.89 -3.59 1.29
N GLY A 68 5.62 -3.87 2.38
CA GLY A 68 5.00 -4.33 3.63
C GLY A 68 4.02 -3.30 4.23
N GLN A 69 4.37 -2.02 4.18
CA GLN A 69 3.47 -0.94 4.60
C GLN A 69 2.22 -0.84 3.71
N ALA A 70 2.38 -0.95 2.39
CA ALA A 70 1.26 -0.99 1.45
C ALA A 70 0.32 -2.16 1.76
N GLY A 71 0.85 -3.36 2.04
CA GLY A 71 0.05 -4.51 2.45
C GLY A 71 -0.79 -4.22 3.70
N THR A 72 -0.17 -3.68 4.75
CA THR A 72 -0.85 -3.35 6.01
C THR A 72 -2.00 -2.35 5.83
N LEU A 73 -1.79 -1.36 4.95
CA LEU A 73 -2.79 -0.36 4.60
C LEU A 73 -3.95 -0.98 3.80
N LEU A 74 -3.66 -1.87 2.85
CA LEU A 74 -4.71 -2.55 2.07
C LEU A 74 -5.54 -3.51 2.94
N ASP A 75 -4.90 -4.22 3.89
CA ASP A 75 -5.58 -5.10 4.85
C ASP A 75 -6.53 -4.33 5.79
N SER A 76 -6.40 -3.00 5.90
CA SER A 76 -7.32 -2.19 6.70
C SER A 76 -8.74 -2.18 6.14
N VAL A 77 -8.91 -2.34 4.83
CA VAL A 77 -10.23 -2.42 4.18
C VAL A 77 -11.01 -3.64 4.69
N ASP A 78 -10.37 -4.81 4.73
CA ASP A 78 -11.00 -6.05 5.19
C ASP A 78 -11.35 -5.97 6.68
N ARG A 79 -10.45 -5.41 7.49
CA ARG A 79 -10.71 -5.17 8.92
C ARG A 79 -11.89 -4.24 9.13
N ARG A 80 -11.95 -3.14 8.37
CA ARG A 80 -13.05 -2.19 8.44
C ARG A 80 -14.38 -2.80 8.01
N ALA A 81 -14.36 -3.68 7.01
CA ALA A 81 -15.54 -4.40 6.59
C ALA A 81 -16.08 -5.34 7.68
N ALA A 82 -15.18 -6.03 8.40
CA ALA A 82 -15.55 -6.86 9.54
C ALA A 82 -16.14 -6.02 10.69
N GLU A 83 -15.45 -4.93 11.09
CA GLU A 83 -15.91 -4.02 12.16
C GLU A 83 -17.31 -3.46 11.90
N LEU A 84 -17.60 -3.05 10.66
CA LEU A 84 -18.90 -2.49 10.29
C LEU A 84 -19.99 -3.56 10.18
N GLY A 85 -19.64 -4.82 9.90
CA GLY A 85 -20.60 -5.93 9.83
C GLY A 85 -20.99 -6.51 11.20
N GLU A 86 -20.18 -6.29 12.22
CA GLU A 86 -20.44 -6.71 13.61
C GLU A 86 -21.23 -5.67 14.43
N ALA A 87 -21.30 -4.42 13.94
CA ALA A 87 -21.98 -3.29 14.59
C ALA A 87 -23.50 -3.28 14.36
#